data_AF-A0AA90CQJ2-F1
#
_entry.id   AF-A0AA90CQJ2-F1
#
_cell.length_a   1.000
_cell.length_b   1.000
_cell.length_c   1.000
_cell.angle_alpha   90.00
_cell.angle_beta   90.00
_cell.angle_gamma   90.00
#
_symmetry.space_group_name_H-M   'P 1'
#
loop_
_entity.id
_entity.type
_entity.pdbx_description
1 polymer ?
#
loop_
_entity_poly.entity_id
_entity_poly.type
_entity_poly.pdbx_seq_one_letter_code
_entity_poly.pdbx_strand_id
1 'polypeptide(L)'
;MALKRNFRRNQPISSNEDLEKALTQIAKTASEGKNSSSSSFEKFSTIFANLSQVLMLAVVLWGYFYTVVPVFQKEKLTEDLARLKIEKSRWEQEIDSYANKIQRTQEELSSLESDRDELENELIRIRSEKQQTEKALEQLAIREQTSREKLKTTAEALADAEDQLYEQQRRRLLGKIPLSMEFVFLVNNTGNVFSIFKRDSVNAVADELKAAFIQPIRFVEKKLDELKEQANSASSEIYRNVQLRLLDEFKTGIQENASVLQCPEPNFQSWEAEFGRALTMGDEMVERCIDFHFKVRGEKEDWSQREISSLKSSDFWGEQRRIYSHSCSVAIDYKISELYRERWSHVNEPCEERLRRISSIALVPESTLSLTPFRDMSPPSESYVRSQVQASIDGWYKPAN
;
A
#
# COMPACT_ATOMS: atom_id res chain seq x y z
N MET A 1 -27.84 32.79 -12.36
CA MET A 1 -27.96 33.35 -11.00
C MET A 1 -26.56 33.73 -10.55
N ALA A 2 -25.99 34.90 -10.81
CA ALA A 2 -26.42 36.29 -10.59
C ALA A 2 -26.66 36.62 -9.10
N LEU A 3 -25.61 37.07 -8.41
CA LEU A 3 -25.74 38.08 -7.35
C LEU A 3 -24.48 38.97 -7.28
N LYS A 4 -24.74 40.25 -7.56
CA LYS A 4 -23.86 41.43 -7.55
C LYS A 4 -23.62 41.91 -6.12
N ARG A 5 -22.45 42.53 -5.88
CA ARG A 5 -22.25 43.93 -5.36
C ARG A 5 -20.74 44.11 -5.07
N ASN A 6 -19.97 44.93 -5.77
CA ASN A 6 -19.89 46.40 -5.93
C ASN A 6 -19.03 47.14 -4.89
N PHE A 7 -18.16 48.01 -5.42
CA PHE A 7 -17.43 49.15 -4.81
C PHE A 7 -16.20 48.78 -3.96
N ARG A 8 -15.02 49.43 -4.05
CA ARG A 8 -14.69 50.82 -4.43
C ARG A 8 -13.21 50.94 -4.89
N ARG A 9 -12.95 51.98 -5.68
CA ARG A 9 -11.70 52.38 -6.38
C ARG A 9 -10.78 53.27 -5.51
N ASN A 10 -9.53 53.39 -5.98
CA ASN A 10 -8.52 54.47 -5.78
C ASN A 10 -7.86 54.53 -4.39
N GLN A 11 -6.58 54.88 -4.20
CA GLN A 11 -5.34 55.08 -4.96
C GLN A 11 -4.25 55.33 -3.87
N PRO A 12 -2.95 55.29 -4.19
CA PRO A 12 -1.87 55.35 -3.19
C PRO A 12 -1.52 56.79 -2.81
N ILE A 13 -1.13 57.02 -1.55
CA ILE A 13 -0.55 58.29 -1.10
C ILE A 13 0.96 58.10 -0.92
N SER A 14 1.66 58.90 -1.71
CA SER A 14 3.07 59.24 -1.76
C SER A 14 3.28 60.56 -0.99
N SER A 15 4.55 60.93 -0.73
CA SER A 15 5.02 62.23 -0.21
C SER A 15 4.94 62.34 1.32
N ASN A 16 6.02 62.38 2.10
CA ASN A 16 7.26 63.16 2.00
C ASN A 16 7.01 64.66 1.83
N GLU A 17 6.25 65.25 2.76
CA GLU A 17 5.98 66.69 2.78
C GLU A 17 5.71 67.25 4.19
N ASP A 18 6.39 66.76 5.24
CA ASP A 18 6.22 67.31 6.60
C ASP A 18 7.49 67.36 7.48
N LEU A 19 8.68 67.14 6.90
CA LEU A 19 9.95 67.25 7.64
C LEU A 19 10.88 68.38 7.14
N GLU A 20 10.40 69.24 6.24
CA GLU A 20 11.13 70.41 5.70
C GLU A 20 10.60 71.77 6.21
N LYS A 21 9.72 71.79 7.23
CA LYS A 21 9.13 73.04 7.77
C LYS A 21 9.46 73.37 9.23
N ALA A 22 10.43 72.71 9.85
CA ALA A 22 10.83 73.00 11.24
C ALA A 22 12.25 73.58 11.42
N LEU A 23 12.93 73.94 10.34
CA LEU A 23 14.23 74.63 10.39
C LEU A 23 14.12 76.03 9.79
N THR A 24 13.76 77.03 10.60
CA THR A 24 14.13 78.46 10.40
C THR A 24 13.64 79.30 11.59
N GLN A 25 14.45 80.30 11.99
CA GLN A 25 14.27 81.30 13.07
C GLN A 25 14.75 80.85 14.47
N ILE A 26 15.77 81.41 15.13
CA ILE A 26 16.40 82.74 15.07
C ILE A 26 17.88 82.64 15.49
N ALA A 27 18.76 83.25 14.71
CA ALA A 27 20.07 83.73 15.11
C ALA A 27 20.24 85.15 14.52
N LYS A 28 21.13 85.95 15.14
CA LYS A 28 21.58 87.33 14.78
C LYS A 28 20.65 88.45 15.33
N THR A 29 21.09 89.47 16.08
CA THR A 29 22.25 90.39 15.92
C THR A 29 22.59 91.09 17.27
N ALA A 30 23.88 91.24 17.63
CA ALA A 30 24.70 92.48 17.61
C ALA A 30 24.32 93.54 18.67
N SER A 31 25.13 93.82 19.71
CA SER A 31 26.42 94.54 19.84
C SER A 31 26.30 96.04 20.16
N GLU A 32 27.18 96.49 21.07
CA GLU A 32 27.67 97.87 21.33
C GLU A 32 26.91 98.81 22.31
N GLY A 33 27.52 99.08 23.47
CA GLY A 33 28.37 100.26 23.64
C GLY A 33 27.83 101.53 24.35
N LYS A 34 28.56 101.92 25.42
CA LYS A 34 28.88 103.29 25.92
C LYS A 34 27.96 104.07 26.90
N ASN A 35 28.46 104.18 28.13
CA ASN A 35 28.95 105.39 28.84
C ASN A 35 28.13 106.70 28.98
N SER A 36 27.82 106.98 30.26
CA SER A 36 28.25 108.15 31.07
C SER A 36 27.41 109.43 31.20
N SER A 37 27.31 109.84 32.47
CA SER A 37 27.11 111.21 33.03
C SER A 37 25.70 111.81 32.85
N SER A 38 25.19 112.73 33.66
CA SER A 38 25.76 113.63 34.67
C SER A 38 24.60 114.14 35.56
N SER A 39 24.87 114.52 36.80
CA SER A 39 24.82 115.90 37.34
C SER A 39 23.50 116.36 37.98
N SER A 40 23.65 117.00 39.14
CA SER A 40 23.04 118.30 39.52
C SER A 40 23.34 118.55 41.01
N PHE A 41 24.19 119.53 41.35
CA PHE A 41 23.83 120.94 41.65
C PHE A 41 23.21 121.06 43.07
N GLU A 42 23.50 122.02 43.94
CA GLU A 42 23.86 123.43 43.72
C GLU A 42 24.20 124.12 45.07
N LYS A 43 24.98 125.22 45.00
CA LYS A 43 25.06 126.36 45.93
C LYS A 43 25.83 126.14 47.27
N PHE A 44 26.65 127.04 47.79
CA PHE A 44 26.68 128.51 47.71
C PHE A 44 28.12 129.04 47.80
N SER A 45 28.44 129.97 46.90
CA SER A 45 29.54 130.92 46.96
C SER A 45 29.17 132.05 47.93
N THR A 46 29.92 132.23 49.01
CA THR A 46 30.37 133.51 49.64
C THR A 46 30.77 133.23 51.09
N ILE A 47 32.07 133.30 51.38
CA ILE A 47 32.73 133.73 52.65
C ILE A 47 34.22 133.45 52.42
N PHE A 48 34.83 134.30 51.57
CA PHE A 48 36.26 134.25 51.22
C PHE A 48 37.08 135.22 52.09
N ALA A 49 36.80 135.28 53.40
CA ALA A 49 37.51 136.20 54.30
C ALA A 49 37.97 135.60 55.65
N ASN A 50 37.56 134.36 56.02
CA ASN A 50 38.01 133.68 57.24
C ASN A 50 38.69 132.33 56.94
N LEU A 51 39.45 132.28 55.84
CA LEU A 51 40.12 131.10 55.28
C LEU A 51 41.42 130.69 56.00
N SER A 52 41.90 131.42 57.01
CA SER A 52 43.25 131.15 57.57
C SER A 52 43.28 130.50 58.96
N GLN A 53 42.18 130.50 59.72
CA GLN A 53 42.20 130.09 61.14
C GLN A 53 41.42 128.80 61.47
N VAL A 54 40.68 128.22 60.53
CA VAL A 54 40.03 126.90 60.69
C VAL A 54 40.82 125.77 60.00
N LEU A 55 41.68 126.10 59.03
CA LEU A 55 42.52 125.12 58.31
C LEU A 55 43.59 124.45 59.20
N MET A 56 44.06 125.12 60.26
CA MET A 56 45.06 124.57 61.19
C MET A 56 44.49 123.53 62.17
N LEU A 57 43.19 123.62 62.53
CA LEU A 57 42.56 122.65 63.42
C LEU A 57 42.16 121.35 62.69
N ALA A 58 41.82 121.45 61.40
CA ALA A 58 41.47 120.30 60.56
C ALA A 58 42.68 119.38 60.29
N VAL A 59 43.90 119.92 60.15
CA VAL A 59 45.11 119.11 59.92
C VAL A 59 45.49 118.28 61.16
N VAL A 60 45.23 118.78 62.37
CA VAL A 60 45.52 118.05 63.62
C VAL A 60 44.53 116.89 63.86
N LEU A 61 43.24 117.08 63.53
CA LEU A 61 42.25 116.00 63.58
C LEU A 61 42.44 114.98 62.44
N TRP A 62 42.88 115.42 61.26
CA TRP A 62 43.23 114.54 60.13
C TRP A 62 44.46 113.68 60.44
N GLY A 63 45.45 114.22 61.17
CA GLY A 63 46.62 113.47 61.62
C GLY A 63 46.31 112.36 62.63
N TYR A 64 45.34 112.58 63.53
CA TYR A 64 44.95 111.60 64.54
C TYR A 64 44.14 110.43 63.94
N PHE A 65 43.27 110.70 62.97
CA PHE A 65 42.43 109.65 62.35
C PHE A 65 43.22 108.72 61.42
N TYR A 66 44.27 109.22 60.76
CA TYR A 66 45.01 108.46 59.74
C TYR A 66 46.17 107.61 60.29
N THR A 67 46.58 107.80 61.55
CA THR A 67 47.71 107.07 62.13
C THR A 67 47.32 105.89 63.04
N VAL A 68 46.12 105.88 63.63
CA VAL A 68 45.73 104.83 64.60
C VAL A 68 44.82 103.74 64.00
N VAL A 69 44.10 104.00 62.90
CA VAL A 69 43.19 103.03 62.27
C VAL A 69 43.86 101.93 61.40
N PRO A 70 45.01 102.13 60.72
CA PRO A 70 45.54 101.10 59.81
C PRO A 70 46.33 99.96 60.49
N VAL A 71 46.38 99.89 61.82
CA VAL A 71 47.10 98.83 62.55
C VAL A 71 46.16 97.71 63.06
N PHE A 72 44.87 97.96 63.26
CA PHE A 72 43.90 96.94 63.72
C PHE A 72 43.12 96.23 62.62
N GLN A 73 43.36 96.56 61.34
CA GLN A 73 42.69 95.91 60.19
C GLN A 73 43.53 94.86 59.47
N LYS A 74 44.83 94.74 59.77
CA LYS A 74 45.71 93.76 59.10
C LYS A 74 45.56 92.33 59.63
N GLU A 75 45.03 92.15 60.83
CA GLU A 75 44.76 90.81 61.39
C GLU A 75 43.37 90.29 61.01
N LYS A 76 42.34 91.14 60.97
CA LYS A 76 40.97 90.70 60.63
C LYS A 76 40.73 90.50 59.12
N LEU A 77 41.38 91.29 58.25
CA LEU A 77 41.29 91.08 56.80
C LEU A 77 42.12 89.90 56.30
N THR A 78 43.20 89.50 56.98
CA THR A 78 43.92 88.27 56.63
C THR A 78 43.15 87.03 57.10
N GLU A 79 42.46 87.12 58.23
CA GLU A 79 41.57 86.08 58.72
C GLU A 79 40.33 85.91 57.83
N ASP A 80 39.62 86.98 57.45
CA ASP A 80 38.45 86.87 56.57
C ASP A 80 38.81 86.52 55.12
N LEU A 81 39.98 86.92 54.60
CA LEU A 81 40.43 86.55 53.24
C LEU A 81 40.98 85.10 53.23
N ALA A 82 41.58 84.62 54.32
CA ALA A 82 41.88 83.21 54.50
C ALA A 82 40.60 82.38 54.65
N ARG A 83 39.61 82.87 55.39
CA ARG A 83 38.31 82.21 55.57
C ARG A 83 37.50 82.18 54.27
N LEU A 84 37.49 83.26 53.50
CA LEU A 84 36.88 83.30 52.17
C LEU A 84 37.61 82.40 51.17
N LYS A 85 38.93 82.25 51.28
CA LYS A 85 39.71 81.37 50.40
C LYS A 85 39.51 79.89 50.77
N ILE A 86 39.34 79.59 52.05
CA ILE A 86 38.97 78.25 52.56
C ILE A 86 37.52 77.93 52.20
N GLU A 87 36.59 78.88 52.30
CA GLU A 87 35.21 78.70 51.85
C GLU A 87 35.12 78.58 50.34
N LYS A 88 35.85 79.41 49.59
CA LYS A 88 35.93 79.28 48.13
C LYS A 88 36.53 77.94 47.72
N SER A 89 37.59 77.47 48.37
CA SER A 89 38.15 76.15 48.08
C SER A 89 37.19 75.03 48.48
N ARG A 90 36.43 75.18 49.58
CA ARG A 90 35.38 74.23 49.99
C ARG A 90 34.24 74.21 48.98
N TRP A 91 33.78 75.37 48.49
CA TRP A 91 32.75 75.47 47.46
C TRP A 91 33.25 74.97 46.11
N GLU A 92 34.49 75.23 45.72
CA GLU A 92 35.11 74.63 44.52
C GLU A 92 35.20 73.09 44.67
N GLN A 93 35.56 72.59 45.85
CA GLN A 93 35.63 71.16 46.12
C GLN A 93 34.24 70.51 46.14
N GLU A 94 33.22 71.20 46.67
CA GLU A 94 31.83 70.76 46.61
C GLU A 94 31.30 70.80 45.17
N ILE A 95 31.55 71.87 44.42
CA ILE A 95 31.19 72.00 43.00
C ILE A 95 31.85 70.90 42.17
N ASP A 96 33.14 70.63 42.37
CA ASP A 96 33.84 69.52 41.70
C ASP A 96 33.25 68.17 42.12
N SER A 97 32.86 68.00 43.39
CA SER A 97 32.20 66.76 43.84
C SER A 97 30.81 66.59 43.21
N TYR A 98 30.04 67.67 43.06
CA TYR A 98 28.73 67.66 42.41
C TYR A 98 28.86 67.50 40.90
N ALA A 99 29.84 68.12 40.26
CA ALA A 99 30.16 67.94 38.85
C ALA A 99 30.56 66.49 38.56
N ASN A 100 31.42 65.89 39.40
CA ASN A 100 31.77 64.48 39.29
C ASN A 100 30.57 63.55 39.53
N LYS A 101 29.67 63.89 40.46
CA LYS A 101 28.42 63.13 40.68
C LYS A 101 27.49 63.25 39.47
N ILE A 102 27.28 64.44 38.94
CA ILE A 102 26.46 64.69 37.74
C ILE A 102 27.02 63.91 36.56
N GLN A 103 28.35 63.96 36.36
CA GLN A 103 29.03 63.21 35.31
C GLN A 103 28.82 61.70 35.47
N ARG A 104 29.02 61.14 36.68
CA ARG A 104 28.75 59.71 36.93
C ARG A 104 27.28 59.34 36.71
N THR A 105 26.35 60.15 37.18
CA THR A 105 24.92 59.88 36.93
C THR A 105 24.55 60.01 35.45
N GLN A 106 25.22 60.88 34.70
CA GLN A 106 25.01 61.02 33.27
C GLN A 106 25.61 59.83 32.51
N GLU A 107 26.78 59.34 32.93
CA GLU A 107 27.38 58.10 32.43
C GLU A 107 26.47 56.90 32.73
N GLU A 108 25.97 56.77 33.96
CA GLU A 108 25.00 55.73 34.35
C GLU A 108 23.67 55.86 33.58
N LEU A 109 23.13 57.07 33.40
CA LEU A 109 21.92 57.26 32.59
C LEU A 109 22.14 56.85 31.14
N SER A 110 23.29 57.20 30.56
CA SER A 110 23.63 56.80 29.20
C SER A 110 23.85 55.29 29.05
N SER A 111 24.42 54.63 30.07
CA SER A 111 24.56 53.18 30.07
C SER A 111 23.20 52.49 30.23
N LEU A 112 22.35 52.98 31.13
CA LEU A 112 20.98 52.46 31.29
C LEU A 112 20.13 52.67 30.04
N GLU A 113 20.28 53.79 29.34
CA GLU A 113 19.58 54.04 28.08
C GLU A 113 20.06 53.08 26.99
N SER A 114 21.38 52.85 26.89
CA SER A 114 21.95 51.83 26.01
C SER A 114 21.44 50.42 26.33
N ASP A 115 21.42 50.04 27.61
CA ASP A 115 20.91 48.73 28.06
C ASP A 115 19.41 48.58 27.75
N ARG A 116 18.63 49.67 27.89
CA ARG A 116 17.20 49.68 27.56
C ARG A 116 16.98 49.45 26.07
N ASP A 117 17.75 50.15 25.23
CA ASP A 117 17.65 50.01 23.77
C ASP A 117 18.10 48.62 23.32
N GLU A 118 19.14 48.06 23.94
CA GLU A 118 19.58 46.68 23.69
C GLU A 118 18.50 45.66 24.07
N LEU A 119 17.91 45.78 25.27
CA LEU A 119 16.81 44.93 25.72
C LEU A 119 15.56 45.07 24.83
N GLU A 120 15.22 46.28 24.40
CA GLU A 120 14.08 46.52 23.50
C GLU A 120 14.30 45.84 22.14
N ASN A 121 15.52 45.93 21.59
CA ASN A 121 15.92 45.24 20.37
C ASN A 121 15.89 43.71 20.54
N GLU A 122 16.38 43.18 21.66
CA GLU A 122 16.29 41.74 21.96
C GLU A 122 14.84 41.26 22.08
N LEU A 123 13.97 42.04 22.71
CA LEU A 123 12.55 41.71 22.88
C LEU A 123 11.83 41.67 21.52
N ILE A 124 12.15 42.60 20.62
CA ILE A 124 11.66 42.60 19.23
C ILE A 124 12.17 41.36 18.50
N ARG A 125 13.47 41.02 18.63
CA ARG A 125 14.06 39.82 18.01
C ARG A 125 13.37 38.54 18.50
N ILE A 126 13.23 38.37 19.81
CA ILE A 126 12.59 37.20 20.43
C ILE A 126 11.12 37.10 20.01
N ARG A 127 10.36 38.20 19.93
CA ARG A 127 8.98 38.17 19.42
C ARG A 127 8.91 37.72 17.97
N SER A 128 9.82 38.21 17.13
CA SER A 128 9.92 37.80 15.72
C SER A 128 10.25 36.30 15.61
N GLU A 129 11.25 35.82 16.37
CA GLU A 129 11.62 34.41 16.42
C GLU A 129 10.48 33.52 16.91
N LYS A 130 9.77 33.94 17.97
CA LYS A 130 8.57 33.25 18.47
C LYS A 130 7.49 33.16 17.40
N GLN A 131 7.20 34.25 16.71
CA GLN A 131 6.18 34.24 15.65
C GLN A 131 6.58 33.37 14.46
N GLN A 132 7.87 33.32 14.11
CA GLN A 132 8.39 32.42 13.08
C GLN A 132 8.31 30.95 13.50
N THR A 133 8.64 30.64 14.74
CA THR A 133 8.53 29.27 15.28
C THR A 133 7.09 28.81 15.42
N GLU A 134 6.16 29.67 15.85
CA GLU A 134 4.73 29.36 15.89
C GLU A 134 4.18 29.04 14.49
N LYS A 135 4.52 29.85 13.48
CA LYS A 135 4.16 29.58 12.07
C LYS A 135 4.77 28.27 11.56
N ALA A 136 6.03 27.99 11.91
CA ALA A 136 6.68 26.75 11.52
C ALA A 136 6.01 25.52 12.18
N LEU A 137 5.59 25.64 13.43
CA LEU A 137 4.92 24.58 14.17
C LEU A 137 3.51 24.30 13.61
N GLU A 138 2.76 25.34 13.25
CA GLU A 138 1.47 25.21 12.56
C GLU A 138 1.63 24.51 11.19
N GLN A 139 2.64 24.90 10.41
CA GLN A 139 2.93 24.24 9.13
C GLN A 139 3.33 22.76 9.30
N LEU A 140 4.09 22.43 10.34
CA LEU A 140 4.45 21.05 10.65
C LEU A 140 3.21 20.23 11.04
N ALA A 141 2.31 20.78 11.86
CA ALA A 141 1.06 20.13 12.23
C ALA A 141 0.18 19.83 11.00
N ILE A 142 0.03 20.80 10.08
CA ILE A 142 -0.72 20.62 8.83
C ILE A 142 -0.07 19.53 7.96
N ARG A 143 1.27 19.52 7.84
CA ARG A 143 2.01 18.50 7.08
C ARG A 143 1.85 17.12 7.69
N GLU A 144 1.91 17.00 9.01
CA GLU A 144 1.68 15.74 9.72
C GLU A 144 0.26 15.22 9.45
N GLN A 145 -0.76 16.06 9.61
CA GLN A 145 -2.15 15.68 9.35
C GLN A 145 -2.34 15.22 7.90
N THR A 146 -1.82 15.99 6.93
CA THR A 146 -1.88 15.63 5.50
C THR A 146 -1.17 14.30 5.24
N SER A 147 -0.06 14.03 5.92
CA SER A 147 0.71 12.80 5.76
C SER A 147 -0.03 11.60 6.38
N ARG A 148 -0.70 11.78 7.52
CA ARG A 148 -1.56 10.77 8.15
C ARG A 148 -2.76 10.43 7.26
N GLU A 149 -3.42 11.43 6.69
CA GLU A 149 -4.54 11.23 5.75
C GLU A 149 -4.08 10.46 4.51
N LYS A 150 -2.93 10.87 3.92
CA LYS A 150 -2.32 10.13 2.80
C LYS A 150 -2.02 8.68 3.17
N LEU A 151 -1.36 8.44 4.30
CA LEU A 151 -1.05 7.08 4.78
C LEU A 151 -2.32 6.23 4.92
N LYS A 152 -3.40 6.78 5.48
CA LYS A 152 -4.68 6.09 5.59
C LYS A 152 -5.24 5.73 4.21
N THR A 153 -5.32 6.70 3.29
CA THR A 153 -5.85 6.43 1.94
C THR A 153 -4.99 5.43 1.17
N THR A 154 -3.66 5.46 1.32
CA THR A 154 -2.77 4.48 0.69
C THR A 154 -2.92 3.10 1.30
N ALA A 155 -3.17 2.99 2.60
CA ALA A 155 -3.40 1.71 3.26
C ALA A 155 -4.73 1.09 2.82
N GLU A 156 -5.80 1.90 2.69
CA GLU A 156 -7.09 1.46 2.14
C GLU A 156 -6.96 1.00 0.69
N ALA A 157 -6.26 1.77 -0.16
CA ALA A 157 -6.02 1.40 -1.55
C ALA A 157 -5.16 0.14 -1.69
N LEU A 158 -4.20 -0.06 -0.78
CA LEU A 158 -3.38 -1.27 -0.74
C LEU A 158 -4.23 -2.49 -0.38
N ALA A 159 -5.09 -2.38 0.64
CA ALA A 159 -5.99 -3.47 1.04
C ALA A 159 -6.95 -3.86 -0.09
N ASP A 160 -7.52 -2.89 -0.82
CA ASP A 160 -8.38 -3.14 -1.98
C ASP A 160 -7.60 -3.84 -3.12
N ALA A 161 -6.37 -3.39 -3.40
CA ALA A 161 -5.52 -4.02 -4.41
C ALA A 161 -5.14 -5.47 -4.03
N GLU A 162 -4.87 -5.74 -2.75
CA GLU A 162 -4.62 -7.09 -2.24
C GLU A 162 -5.84 -8.00 -2.43
N ASP A 163 -7.03 -7.51 -2.12
CA ASP A 163 -8.27 -8.29 -2.25
C ASP A 163 -8.63 -8.55 -3.72
N GLN A 164 -8.41 -7.56 -4.60
CA GLN A 164 -8.56 -7.73 -6.05
C GLN A 164 -7.58 -8.76 -6.62
N LEU A 165 -6.32 -8.72 -6.18
CA LEU A 165 -5.31 -9.69 -6.60
C LEU A 165 -5.68 -11.09 -6.12
N TYR A 166 -6.14 -11.22 -4.88
CA TYR A 166 -6.63 -12.48 -4.34
C TYR A 166 -7.79 -13.03 -5.17
N GLU A 167 -8.82 -12.23 -5.45
CA GLU A 167 -9.94 -12.66 -6.29
C GLU A 167 -9.52 -13.04 -7.71
N GLN A 168 -8.54 -12.33 -8.29
CA GLN A 168 -7.99 -12.68 -9.60
C GLN A 168 -7.29 -14.04 -9.57
N GLN A 169 -6.45 -14.30 -8.57
CA GLN A 169 -5.76 -15.58 -8.43
C GLN A 169 -6.73 -16.72 -8.13
N ARG A 170 -7.73 -16.48 -7.27
CA ARG A 170 -8.82 -17.43 -6.99
C ARG A 170 -9.54 -17.82 -8.27
N ARG A 171 -9.88 -16.85 -9.13
CA ARG A 171 -10.52 -17.11 -10.44
C ARG A 171 -9.63 -17.88 -11.42
N ARG A 172 -8.31 -17.70 -11.36
CA ARG A 172 -7.35 -18.49 -12.17
C ARG A 172 -7.37 -19.96 -11.75
N LEU A 173 -7.33 -20.24 -10.45
CA LEU A 173 -7.41 -21.62 -9.93
C LEU A 173 -8.72 -22.31 -10.28
N LEU A 174 -9.82 -21.56 -10.31
CA LEU A 174 -11.14 -22.04 -10.76
C LEU A 174 -11.23 -22.27 -12.29
N GLY A 175 -10.15 -22.13 -13.04
CA GLY A 175 -10.05 -22.67 -14.40
C GLY A 175 -10.67 -21.82 -15.51
N LYS A 176 -10.82 -20.50 -15.34
CA LYS A 176 -11.22 -19.60 -16.45
C LYS A 176 -10.05 -19.30 -17.44
N ILE A 177 -9.25 -20.31 -17.84
CA ILE A 177 -8.02 -20.36 -18.70
C ILE A 177 -6.69 -20.39 -17.88
N PRO A 178 -5.64 -21.20 -18.21
CA PRO A 178 -5.41 -22.21 -19.27
C PRO A 178 -5.34 -23.68 -18.75
N LEU A 179 -5.06 -24.63 -19.65
CA LEU A 179 -4.99 -26.10 -19.44
C LEU A 179 -4.31 -26.47 -18.12
N SER A 180 -5.12 -26.90 -17.16
CA SER A 180 -4.68 -27.21 -15.82
C SER A 180 -3.91 -28.55 -15.80
N MET A 181 -3.01 -28.78 -14.85
CA MET A 181 -2.26 -30.06 -14.74
C MET A 181 -3.19 -31.28 -14.69
N GLU A 182 -4.39 -31.10 -14.16
CA GLU A 182 -5.47 -32.07 -14.10
C GLU A 182 -5.84 -32.54 -15.52
N PHE A 183 -5.84 -31.62 -16.50
CA PHE A 183 -6.03 -31.96 -17.92
C PHE A 183 -4.84 -32.71 -18.51
N VAL A 184 -3.60 -32.28 -18.23
CA VAL A 184 -2.39 -32.98 -18.73
C VAL A 184 -2.30 -34.40 -18.18
N PHE A 185 -2.63 -34.59 -16.90
CA PHE A 185 -2.68 -35.90 -16.28
C PHE A 185 -3.79 -36.76 -16.89
N LEU A 186 -4.99 -36.20 -17.09
CA LEU A 186 -6.07 -36.92 -17.77
C LEU A 186 -5.61 -37.40 -19.14
N VAL A 187 -5.05 -36.53 -19.98
CA VAL A 187 -4.57 -36.91 -21.32
C VAL A 187 -3.53 -38.05 -21.25
N ASN A 188 -2.58 -37.99 -20.32
CA ASN A 188 -1.55 -39.02 -20.16
C ASN A 188 -2.11 -40.35 -19.63
N ASN A 189 -3.13 -40.33 -18.77
CA ASN A 189 -3.71 -41.54 -18.19
C ASN A 189 -4.86 -42.13 -19.00
N THR A 190 -5.67 -41.32 -19.68
CA THR A 190 -6.80 -41.79 -20.51
C THR A 190 -6.32 -42.46 -21.79
N GLY A 191 -5.12 -42.11 -22.30
CA GLY A 191 -4.54 -42.74 -23.49
C GLY A 191 -4.34 -44.26 -23.37
N ASN A 192 -4.24 -44.79 -22.14
CA ASN A 192 -3.99 -46.21 -21.90
C ASN A 192 -5.29 -47.05 -21.70
N VAL A 193 -6.46 -46.41 -21.53
CA VAL A 193 -7.73 -47.14 -21.28
C VAL A 193 -8.14 -47.99 -22.49
N PHE A 194 -7.78 -47.57 -23.70
CA PHE A 194 -8.06 -48.31 -24.92
C PHE A 194 -7.29 -49.64 -25.04
N SER A 195 -6.21 -49.80 -24.27
CA SER A 195 -5.35 -50.99 -24.32
C SER A 195 -5.66 -52.06 -23.27
N ILE A 196 -6.49 -51.76 -22.27
CA ILE A 196 -6.69 -52.61 -21.09
C ILE A 196 -7.41 -53.93 -21.43
N PHE A 197 -8.54 -53.81 -22.12
CA PHE A 197 -9.40 -54.97 -22.43
C PHE A 197 -8.98 -55.60 -23.76
N LYS A 198 -8.10 -56.62 -23.67
CA LYS A 198 -7.63 -57.43 -24.82
C LYS A 198 -7.63 -58.91 -24.48
N ARG A 199 -7.90 -59.75 -25.49
CA ARG A 199 -7.94 -61.22 -25.34
C ARG A 199 -6.61 -61.79 -24.82
N ASP A 200 -5.49 -61.31 -25.33
CA ASP A 200 -4.16 -61.88 -25.01
C ASP A 200 -3.64 -61.46 -23.62
N SER A 201 -4.33 -60.54 -22.93
CA SER A 201 -3.88 -59.97 -21.66
C SER A 201 -4.97 -59.92 -20.60
N VAL A 202 -5.90 -60.89 -20.60
CA VAL A 202 -6.98 -60.98 -19.59
C VAL A 202 -6.42 -60.92 -18.17
N ASN A 203 -5.38 -61.68 -17.87
CA ASN A 203 -4.77 -61.75 -16.54
C ASN A 203 -4.07 -60.44 -16.10
N ALA A 204 -3.90 -59.47 -17.00
CA ALA A 204 -3.34 -58.16 -16.69
C ALA A 204 -4.43 -57.10 -16.44
N VAL A 205 -5.70 -57.40 -16.74
CA VAL A 205 -6.81 -56.42 -16.68
C VAL A 205 -6.93 -55.82 -15.28
N ALA A 206 -6.87 -56.63 -14.21
CA ALA A 206 -7.02 -56.09 -12.86
C ALA A 206 -5.89 -55.10 -12.51
N ASP A 207 -4.65 -55.43 -12.84
CA ASP A 207 -3.48 -54.59 -12.55
C ASP A 207 -3.47 -53.32 -13.41
N GLU A 208 -3.81 -53.43 -14.70
CA GLU A 208 -3.90 -52.30 -15.61
C GLU A 208 -5.05 -51.34 -15.23
N LEU A 209 -6.22 -51.86 -14.83
CA LEU A 209 -7.31 -51.05 -14.30
C LEU A 209 -6.91 -50.34 -13.01
N LYS A 210 -6.24 -51.05 -12.09
CA LYS A 210 -5.76 -50.46 -10.84
C LYS A 210 -4.73 -49.35 -11.08
N ALA A 211 -3.85 -49.52 -12.07
CA ALA A 211 -2.89 -48.50 -12.47
C ALA A 211 -3.56 -47.30 -13.15
N ALA A 212 -4.61 -47.53 -13.94
CA ALA A 212 -5.38 -46.48 -14.61
C ALA A 212 -6.36 -45.75 -13.67
N PHE A 213 -6.75 -46.36 -12.56
CA PHE A 213 -7.74 -45.82 -11.64
C PHE A 213 -7.26 -44.54 -10.94
N ILE A 214 -8.08 -43.51 -11.01
CA ILE A 214 -7.73 -42.16 -10.56
C ILE A 214 -8.33 -41.92 -9.17
N GLN A 215 -7.49 -41.50 -8.23
CA GLN A 215 -7.89 -41.02 -6.92
C GLN A 215 -7.61 -39.52 -6.80
N PRO A 216 -8.63 -38.63 -6.93
CA PRO A 216 -8.45 -37.18 -6.88
C PRO A 216 -7.67 -36.70 -5.67
N ILE A 217 -7.87 -37.33 -4.51
CA ILE A 217 -7.18 -36.98 -3.27
C ILE A 217 -5.65 -37.07 -3.39
N ARG A 218 -5.11 -37.97 -4.21
CA ARG A 218 -3.64 -38.06 -4.44
C ARG A 218 -3.08 -36.86 -5.20
N PHE A 219 -3.92 -36.13 -5.92
CA PHE A 219 -3.52 -34.94 -6.69
C PHE A 219 -3.58 -33.66 -5.86
N VAL A 220 -4.33 -33.68 -4.75
CA VAL A 220 -4.40 -32.56 -3.82
C VAL A 220 -3.02 -32.21 -3.30
N GLU A 221 -2.24 -33.20 -2.85
CA GLU A 221 -0.90 -32.96 -2.28
C GLU A 221 0.00 -32.24 -3.28
N LYS A 222 0.03 -32.73 -4.53
CA LYS A 222 0.77 -32.08 -5.62
C LYS A 222 0.31 -30.63 -5.84
N LYS A 223 -1.01 -30.36 -5.78
CA LYS A 223 -1.55 -29.01 -5.95
C LYS A 223 -1.20 -28.08 -4.79
N LEU A 224 -1.22 -28.61 -3.57
CA LEU A 224 -0.80 -27.88 -2.37
C LEU A 224 0.69 -27.52 -2.45
N ASP A 225 1.52 -28.44 -2.93
CA ASP A 225 2.95 -28.19 -3.15
C ASP A 225 3.19 -27.10 -4.19
N GLU A 226 2.44 -27.11 -5.31
CA GLU A 226 2.51 -26.02 -6.31
C GLU A 226 2.13 -24.65 -5.74
N LEU A 227 1.02 -24.58 -4.98
CA LEU A 227 0.59 -23.33 -4.34
C LEU A 227 1.63 -22.84 -3.32
N LYS A 228 2.23 -23.77 -2.57
CA LYS A 228 3.30 -23.48 -1.62
C LYS A 228 4.56 -22.98 -2.31
N GLU A 229 4.95 -23.57 -3.43
CA GLU A 229 6.09 -23.13 -4.23
C GLU A 229 5.85 -21.72 -4.82
N GLN A 230 4.64 -21.45 -5.30
CA GLN A 230 4.24 -20.11 -5.77
C GLN A 230 4.29 -19.06 -4.65
N ALA A 231 3.92 -19.43 -3.42
CA ALA A 231 4.05 -18.56 -2.26
C ALA A 231 5.54 -18.30 -1.90
N ASN A 232 6.38 -19.34 -1.97
CA ASN A 232 7.80 -19.24 -1.60
C ASN A 232 8.66 -18.51 -2.64
N SER A 233 8.29 -18.59 -3.93
CA SER A 233 8.98 -17.92 -5.03
C SER A 233 8.53 -16.47 -5.26
N ALA A 234 7.56 -15.99 -4.47
CA ALA A 234 7.03 -14.65 -4.55
C ALA A 234 8.08 -13.58 -4.20
N SER A 235 8.37 -12.68 -5.14
CA SER A 235 9.25 -11.53 -4.91
C SER A 235 8.58 -10.38 -4.15
N SER A 236 7.25 -10.32 -4.17
CA SER A 236 6.44 -9.30 -3.49
C SER A 236 5.78 -9.87 -2.25
N GLU A 237 5.86 -9.15 -1.13
CA GLU A 237 5.19 -9.52 0.12
C GLU A 237 3.66 -9.59 -0.02
N ILE A 238 3.07 -8.65 -0.78
CA ILE A 238 1.64 -8.64 -1.13
C ILE A 238 1.26 -9.94 -1.85
N TYR A 239 2.01 -10.30 -2.89
CA TYR A 239 1.74 -11.52 -3.66
C TYR A 239 1.91 -12.77 -2.79
N ARG A 240 2.94 -12.81 -1.93
CA ARG A 240 3.16 -13.90 -0.98
C ARG A 240 1.97 -14.06 -0.04
N ASN A 241 1.47 -12.98 0.55
CA ASN A 241 0.34 -13.00 1.48
C ASN A 241 -0.93 -13.51 0.80
N VAL A 242 -1.19 -13.06 -0.44
CA VAL A 242 -2.31 -13.57 -1.25
C VAL A 242 -2.19 -15.07 -1.50
N GLN A 243 -1.00 -15.57 -1.86
CA GLN A 243 -0.79 -17.00 -2.10
C GLN A 243 -0.93 -17.83 -0.83
N LEU A 244 -0.45 -17.33 0.32
CA LEU A 244 -0.63 -18.01 1.61
C LEU A 244 -2.11 -18.07 2.02
N ARG A 245 -2.88 -17.00 1.80
CA ARG A 245 -4.33 -16.98 2.04
C ARG A 245 -5.04 -18.02 1.16
N LEU A 246 -4.70 -18.09 -0.13
CA LEU A 246 -5.25 -19.08 -1.05
C LEU A 246 -4.88 -20.51 -0.67
N LEU A 247 -3.62 -20.75 -0.27
CA LEU A 247 -3.15 -22.04 0.19
C LEU A 247 -3.95 -22.52 1.42
N ASP A 248 -4.19 -21.64 2.37
CA ASP A 248 -4.94 -21.95 3.60
C ASP A 248 -6.42 -22.24 3.32
N GLU A 249 -7.07 -21.42 2.50
CA GLU A 249 -8.45 -21.65 2.07
C GLU A 249 -8.58 -22.95 1.28
N PHE A 250 -7.69 -23.20 0.33
CA PHE A 250 -7.68 -24.43 -0.45
C PHE A 250 -7.50 -25.64 0.45
N LYS A 251 -6.52 -25.60 1.38
CA LYS A 251 -6.29 -26.68 2.34
C LYS A 251 -7.52 -26.95 3.20
N THR A 252 -8.15 -25.90 3.72
CA THR A 252 -9.35 -25.99 4.55
C THR A 252 -10.50 -26.60 3.78
N GLY A 253 -10.80 -26.10 2.58
CA GLY A 253 -11.89 -26.63 1.77
C GLY A 253 -11.65 -28.07 1.30
N ILE A 254 -10.40 -28.48 1.07
CA ILE A 254 -10.11 -29.90 0.81
C ILE A 254 -10.35 -30.76 2.06
N GLN A 255 -9.99 -30.29 3.25
CA GLN A 255 -10.26 -31.03 4.50
C GLN A 255 -11.76 -31.21 4.74
N GLU A 256 -12.56 -30.17 4.49
CA GLU A 256 -14.02 -30.21 4.60
C GLU A 256 -14.64 -31.15 3.57
N ASN A 257 -14.11 -31.16 2.34
CA ASN A 257 -14.64 -31.94 1.21
C ASN A 257 -13.85 -33.24 0.93
N ALA A 258 -13.09 -33.74 1.89
CA ALA A 258 -12.21 -34.90 1.70
C ALA A 258 -12.97 -36.16 1.26
N SER A 259 -14.17 -36.36 1.82
CA SER A 259 -15.07 -37.47 1.45
C SER A 259 -15.55 -37.39 0.01
N VAL A 260 -15.77 -36.18 -0.51
CA VAL A 260 -16.22 -35.94 -1.90
C VAL A 260 -15.14 -36.28 -2.90
N LEU A 261 -13.86 -36.11 -2.53
CA LEU A 261 -12.68 -36.39 -3.35
C LEU A 261 -12.25 -37.86 -3.34
N GLN A 262 -12.79 -38.65 -2.41
CA GLN A 262 -12.51 -40.08 -2.31
C GLN A 262 -13.38 -40.84 -3.31
N CYS A 263 -12.72 -41.52 -4.26
CA CYS A 263 -13.43 -42.40 -5.18
C CYS A 263 -13.59 -43.80 -4.58
N PRO A 264 -14.77 -44.43 -4.70
CA PRO A 264 -14.95 -45.81 -4.28
C PRO A 264 -14.15 -46.73 -5.21
N GLU A 265 -13.37 -47.62 -4.62
CA GLU A 265 -12.46 -48.50 -5.36
C GLU A 265 -13.25 -49.65 -6.01
N PRO A 266 -13.14 -49.84 -7.35
CA PRO A 266 -13.75 -50.98 -8.03
C PRO A 266 -13.11 -52.31 -7.59
N ASN A 267 -13.88 -53.39 -7.62
CA ASN A 267 -13.33 -54.73 -7.47
C ASN A 267 -12.65 -55.16 -8.77
N PHE A 268 -11.37 -54.81 -8.94
CA PHE A 268 -10.59 -55.09 -10.16
C PHE A 268 -10.54 -56.58 -10.54
N GLN A 269 -10.52 -57.47 -9.55
CA GLN A 269 -10.54 -58.92 -9.76
C GLN A 269 -11.88 -59.40 -10.35
N SER A 270 -12.99 -58.77 -9.95
CA SER A 270 -14.29 -59.03 -10.57
C SER A 270 -14.31 -58.58 -12.04
N TRP A 271 -13.65 -57.48 -12.38
CA TRP A 271 -13.56 -56.98 -13.75
C TRP A 271 -12.77 -57.92 -14.66
N GLU A 272 -11.61 -58.39 -14.19
CA GLU A 272 -10.81 -59.41 -14.88
C GLU A 272 -11.60 -60.71 -15.10
N ALA A 273 -12.22 -61.24 -14.04
CA ALA A 273 -12.94 -62.49 -14.09
C ALA A 273 -14.18 -62.43 -15.02
N GLU A 274 -14.95 -61.35 -14.96
CA GLU A 274 -16.11 -61.16 -15.85
C GLU A 274 -15.69 -60.93 -17.30
N PHE A 275 -14.59 -60.20 -17.54
CA PHE A 275 -14.05 -60.03 -18.89
C PHE A 275 -13.60 -61.37 -19.48
N GLY A 276 -12.88 -62.19 -18.70
CA GLY A 276 -12.52 -63.55 -19.10
C GLY A 276 -13.75 -64.41 -19.45
N ARG A 277 -14.78 -64.39 -18.59
CA ARG A 277 -16.06 -65.08 -18.86
C ARG A 277 -16.73 -64.58 -20.13
N ALA A 278 -16.73 -63.27 -20.37
CA ALA A 278 -17.31 -62.69 -21.56
C ALA A 278 -16.59 -63.16 -22.83
N LEU A 279 -15.26 -63.30 -22.82
CA LEU A 279 -14.50 -63.82 -23.97
C LEU A 279 -14.80 -65.30 -24.23
N THR A 280 -14.91 -66.13 -23.18
CA THR A 280 -15.34 -67.54 -23.31
C THR A 280 -16.76 -67.63 -23.88
N MET A 281 -17.68 -66.79 -23.39
CA MET A 281 -19.03 -66.68 -23.95
C MET A 281 -19.00 -66.24 -25.42
N GLY A 282 -18.09 -65.34 -25.78
CA GLY A 282 -17.83 -64.94 -27.16
C GLY A 282 -17.40 -66.11 -28.05
N ASP A 283 -16.50 -66.98 -27.56
CA ASP A 283 -16.08 -68.20 -28.28
C ASP A 283 -17.26 -69.12 -28.58
N GLU A 284 -18.19 -69.29 -27.63
CA GLU A 284 -19.42 -70.06 -27.84
C GLU A 284 -20.38 -69.43 -28.87
N MET A 285 -20.23 -68.13 -29.15
CA MET A 285 -21.05 -67.40 -30.12
C MET A 285 -20.45 -67.38 -31.53
N VAL A 286 -19.20 -67.78 -31.72
CA VAL A 286 -18.53 -67.79 -33.03
C VAL A 286 -19.29 -68.66 -34.03
N GLU A 287 -19.71 -69.87 -33.65
CA GLU A 287 -20.45 -70.75 -34.56
C GLU A 287 -21.81 -70.17 -34.98
N ARG A 288 -22.52 -69.51 -34.05
CA ARG A 288 -23.76 -68.80 -34.38
C ARG A 288 -23.51 -67.66 -35.37
N CYS A 289 -22.42 -66.94 -35.20
CA CYS A 289 -22.00 -65.91 -36.14
C CYS A 289 -21.66 -66.50 -37.52
N ILE A 290 -20.90 -67.59 -37.59
CA ILE A 290 -20.57 -68.28 -38.85
C ILE A 290 -21.84 -68.71 -39.59
N ASP A 291 -22.78 -69.35 -38.89
CA ASP A 291 -24.05 -69.80 -39.48
C ASP A 291 -24.88 -68.60 -39.97
N PHE A 292 -24.91 -67.50 -39.21
CA PHE A 292 -25.58 -66.28 -39.64
C PHE A 292 -24.97 -65.69 -40.92
N HIS A 293 -23.63 -65.54 -40.97
CA HIS A 293 -22.92 -65.03 -42.15
C HIS A 293 -23.19 -65.90 -43.38
N PHE A 294 -23.12 -67.22 -43.22
CA PHE A 294 -23.37 -68.14 -44.32
C PHE A 294 -24.82 -68.08 -44.80
N LYS A 295 -25.77 -67.96 -43.88
CA LYS A 295 -27.19 -67.77 -44.19
C LYS A 295 -27.43 -66.48 -44.97
N VAL A 296 -26.93 -65.34 -44.49
CA VAL A 296 -27.06 -64.03 -45.15
C VAL A 296 -26.47 -64.06 -46.57
N ARG A 297 -25.32 -64.71 -46.74
CA ARG A 297 -24.73 -64.90 -48.08
C ARG A 297 -25.61 -65.75 -48.98
N GLY A 298 -26.13 -66.87 -48.46
CA GLY A 298 -27.05 -67.72 -49.22
C GLY A 298 -28.33 -66.99 -49.65
N GLU A 299 -28.87 -66.13 -48.80
CA GLU A 299 -30.02 -65.27 -49.15
C GLU A 299 -29.65 -64.23 -50.22
N LYS A 300 -28.45 -63.64 -50.14
CA LYS A 300 -27.98 -62.64 -51.12
C LYS A 300 -27.65 -63.24 -52.49
N GLU A 301 -27.18 -64.47 -52.53
CA GLU A 301 -26.80 -65.19 -53.75
C GLU A 301 -27.92 -66.14 -54.25
N ASP A 302 -29.12 -66.07 -53.66
CA ASP A 302 -30.29 -66.89 -54.01
C ASP A 302 -30.04 -68.42 -53.98
N TRP A 303 -29.21 -68.89 -53.04
CA TRP A 303 -28.91 -70.32 -52.90
C TRP A 303 -30.11 -71.11 -52.39
N SER A 304 -30.40 -72.23 -53.06
CA SER A 304 -31.35 -73.23 -52.58
C SER A 304 -30.81 -74.04 -51.40
N GLN A 305 -31.70 -74.70 -50.66
CA GLN A 305 -31.31 -75.57 -49.53
C GLN A 305 -30.41 -76.76 -49.96
N ARG A 306 -30.55 -77.22 -51.21
CA ARG A 306 -29.70 -78.28 -51.75
C ARG A 306 -28.27 -77.76 -52.01
N GLU A 307 -28.16 -76.55 -52.56
CA GLU A 307 -26.86 -75.90 -52.79
C GLU A 307 -26.15 -75.62 -51.47
N ILE A 308 -26.87 -75.06 -50.48
CA ILE A 308 -26.36 -74.86 -49.11
C ILE A 308 -25.79 -76.16 -48.52
N SER A 309 -26.53 -77.27 -48.61
CA SER A 309 -26.11 -78.56 -48.08
C SER A 309 -24.89 -79.12 -48.82
N SER A 310 -24.89 -79.01 -50.16
CA SER A 310 -23.77 -79.43 -51.01
C SER A 310 -22.50 -78.64 -50.68
N LEU A 311 -22.60 -77.31 -50.58
CA LEU A 311 -21.50 -76.42 -50.22
C LEU A 311 -20.93 -76.78 -48.85
N LYS A 312 -21.78 -76.96 -47.82
CA LYS A 312 -21.36 -77.36 -46.46
C LYS A 312 -20.64 -78.72 -46.42
N SER A 313 -20.90 -79.61 -47.37
CA SER A 313 -20.25 -80.93 -47.48
C SER A 313 -18.96 -80.95 -48.31
N SER A 314 -18.61 -79.83 -48.95
CA SER A 314 -17.46 -79.73 -49.85
C SER A 314 -16.25 -79.06 -49.20
N ASP A 315 -15.07 -79.19 -49.82
CA ASP A 315 -13.83 -78.54 -49.36
C ASP A 315 -13.94 -77.00 -49.30
N PHE A 316 -14.84 -76.41 -50.10
CA PHE A 316 -15.16 -74.98 -50.05
C PHE A 316 -15.60 -74.55 -48.65
N TRP A 317 -16.38 -75.37 -47.94
CA TRP A 317 -16.88 -75.02 -46.61
C TRP A 317 -15.78 -74.98 -45.57
N GLY A 318 -14.78 -75.86 -45.66
CA GLY A 318 -13.64 -75.83 -44.74
C GLY A 318 -12.92 -74.48 -44.76
N GLU A 319 -12.66 -73.96 -45.97
CA GLU A 319 -11.99 -72.67 -46.14
C GLU A 319 -12.91 -71.48 -45.79
N GLN A 320 -14.18 -71.50 -46.22
CA GLN A 320 -15.13 -70.42 -45.85
C GLN A 320 -15.38 -70.36 -44.35
N ARG A 321 -15.54 -71.51 -43.69
CA ARG A 321 -15.71 -71.58 -42.24
C ARG A 321 -14.50 -71.01 -41.51
N ARG A 322 -13.28 -71.26 -42.00
CA ARG A 322 -12.05 -70.67 -41.44
C ARG A 322 -12.05 -69.15 -41.55
N ILE A 323 -12.43 -68.60 -42.71
CA ILE A 323 -12.54 -67.16 -42.94
C ILE A 323 -13.60 -66.53 -42.03
N TYR A 324 -14.81 -67.11 -42.00
CA TYR A 324 -15.89 -66.62 -41.15
C TYR A 324 -15.54 -66.74 -39.68
N SER A 325 -14.92 -67.84 -39.25
CA SER A 325 -14.47 -68.02 -37.87
C SER A 325 -13.54 -66.90 -37.45
N HIS A 326 -12.50 -66.60 -38.25
CA HIS A 326 -11.58 -65.51 -37.94
C HIS A 326 -12.29 -64.15 -37.88
N SER A 327 -13.13 -63.83 -38.88
CA SER A 327 -13.90 -62.59 -38.92
C SER A 327 -14.84 -62.45 -37.72
N CYS A 328 -15.56 -63.52 -37.38
CA CYS A 328 -16.49 -63.56 -36.25
C CYS A 328 -15.77 -63.41 -34.92
N SER A 329 -14.67 -64.13 -34.70
CA SER A 329 -13.87 -64.01 -33.48
C SER A 329 -13.37 -62.58 -33.29
N VAL A 330 -12.76 -61.97 -34.31
CA VAL A 330 -12.27 -60.59 -34.22
C VAL A 330 -13.39 -59.60 -33.91
N ALA A 331 -14.54 -59.73 -34.58
CA ALA A 331 -15.66 -58.81 -34.41
C ALA A 331 -16.34 -58.97 -33.03
N ILE A 332 -16.50 -60.19 -32.55
CA ILE A 332 -17.03 -60.49 -31.20
C ILE A 332 -16.08 -59.95 -30.13
N ASP A 333 -14.78 -60.19 -30.26
CA ASP A 333 -13.76 -59.75 -29.32
C ASP A 333 -13.69 -58.23 -29.22
N TYR A 334 -13.74 -57.57 -30.37
CA TYR A 334 -13.80 -56.13 -30.45
C TYR A 334 -15.04 -55.60 -29.72
N LYS A 335 -16.22 -56.21 -29.95
CA LYS A 335 -17.47 -55.77 -29.34
C LYS A 335 -17.47 -55.97 -27.82
N ILE A 336 -16.98 -57.11 -27.33
CA ILE A 336 -16.82 -57.36 -25.89
C ILE A 336 -15.89 -56.30 -25.29
N SER A 337 -14.73 -56.09 -25.90
CA SER A 337 -13.74 -55.11 -25.40
C SER A 337 -14.29 -53.68 -25.41
N GLU A 338 -15.08 -53.32 -26.42
CA GLU A 338 -15.80 -52.04 -26.50
C GLU A 338 -16.76 -51.84 -25.32
N LEU A 339 -17.64 -52.81 -25.06
CA LEU A 339 -18.62 -52.73 -23.97
C LEU A 339 -17.95 -52.55 -22.59
N TYR A 340 -16.83 -53.22 -22.37
CA TYR A 340 -16.05 -53.09 -21.14
C TYR A 340 -15.36 -51.71 -21.04
N ARG A 341 -14.78 -51.20 -22.13
CA ARG A 341 -14.21 -49.85 -22.17
C ARG A 341 -15.25 -48.77 -21.89
N GLU A 342 -16.41 -48.85 -22.53
CA GLU A 342 -17.53 -47.92 -22.31
C GLU A 342 -17.99 -47.95 -20.85
N ARG A 343 -18.20 -49.15 -20.30
CA ARG A 343 -18.60 -49.30 -18.90
C ARG A 343 -17.55 -48.75 -17.95
N TRP A 344 -16.26 -49.01 -18.21
CA TRP A 344 -15.17 -48.49 -17.39
C TRP A 344 -15.12 -46.96 -17.43
N SER A 345 -15.28 -46.36 -18.61
CA SER A 345 -15.34 -44.90 -18.77
C SER A 345 -16.47 -44.29 -17.94
N HIS A 346 -17.68 -44.88 -17.96
CA HIS A 346 -18.79 -44.40 -17.13
C HIS A 346 -18.57 -44.59 -15.62
N VAL A 347 -17.84 -45.63 -15.23
CA VAL A 347 -17.49 -45.90 -13.83
C VAL A 347 -16.44 -44.88 -13.34
N ASN A 348 -15.48 -44.52 -14.18
CA ASN A 348 -14.39 -43.61 -13.83
C ASN A 348 -14.75 -42.12 -14.02
N GLU A 349 -15.74 -41.79 -14.86
CA GLU A 349 -16.16 -40.42 -15.17
C GLU A 349 -16.41 -39.55 -13.92
N PRO A 350 -17.11 -40.00 -12.86
CA PRO A 350 -17.28 -39.20 -11.65
C PRO A 350 -15.96 -38.85 -10.95
N CYS A 351 -14.95 -39.72 -11.04
CA CYS A 351 -13.61 -39.50 -10.49
C CYS A 351 -12.82 -38.51 -11.33
N GLU A 352 -12.91 -38.61 -12.65
CA GLU A 352 -12.30 -37.65 -13.58
C GLU A 352 -12.92 -36.26 -13.46
N GLU A 353 -14.23 -36.16 -13.24
CA GLU A 353 -14.89 -34.88 -12.94
C GLU A 353 -14.33 -34.26 -11.65
N ARG A 354 -14.25 -35.04 -10.56
CA ARG A 354 -13.70 -34.56 -9.28
C ARG A 354 -12.25 -34.13 -9.42
N LEU A 355 -11.43 -34.88 -10.15
CA LEU A 355 -10.06 -34.49 -10.47
C LEU A 355 -10.01 -33.14 -11.19
N ARG A 356 -10.82 -32.94 -12.24
CA ARG A 356 -10.87 -31.66 -12.98
C ARG A 356 -11.37 -30.50 -12.12
N ARG A 357 -12.19 -30.80 -11.12
CA ARG A 357 -12.84 -29.83 -10.26
C ARG A 357 -12.22 -29.73 -8.87
N ILE A 358 -11.01 -30.26 -8.63
CA ILE A 358 -10.34 -30.19 -7.32
C ILE A 358 -10.34 -28.74 -6.80
N SER A 359 -9.95 -27.77 -7.62
CA SER A 359 -9.93 -26.35 -7.22
C SER A 359 -11.31 -25.80 -6.91
N SER A 360 -12.36 -26.23 -7.63
CA SER A 360 -13.74 -25.83 -7.35
C SER A 360 -14.25 -26.47 -6.07
N ILE A 361 -13.91 -27.74 -5.82
CA ILE A 361 -14.22 -28.47 -4.59
C ILE A 361 -13.52 -27.83 -3.38
N ALA A 362 -12.29 -27.34 -3.56
CA ALA A 362 -11.52 -26.70 -2.51
C ALA A 362 -11.99 -25.27 -2.19
N LEU A 363 -12.40 -24.48 -3.20
CA LEU A 363 -12.57 -23.03 -3.06
C LEU A 363 -14.03 -22.56 -3.12
N VAL A 364 -14.98 -23.46 -3.38
CA VAL A 364 -16.39 -23.12 -3.57
C VAL A 364 -17.24 -23.96 -2.61
N PRO A 365 -18.26 -23.38 -1.94
CA PRO A 365 -19.16 -24.14 -1.08
C PRO A 365 -19.82 -25.32 -1.80
N GLU A 366 -19.88 -26.47 -1.11
CA GLU A 366 -20.43 -27.73 -1.62
C GLU A 366 -21.85 -27.57 -2.20
N SER A 367 -22.68 -26.72 -1.58
CA SER A 367 -24.06 -26.45 -2.00
C SER A 367 -24.21 -25.90 -3.43
N THR A 368 -23.11 -25.45 -4.05
CA THR A 368 -23.09 -24.94 -5.42
C THR A 368 -22.48 -25.91 -6.42
N LEU A 369 -21.90 -27.03 -5.95
CA LEU A 369 -21.21 -28.01 -6.78
C LEU A 369 -22.16 -29.13 -7.18
N SER A 370 -22.70 -29.06 -8.40
CA SER A 370 -23.39 -30.18 -9.02
C SER A 370 -22.35 -31.18 -9.55
N LEU A 371 -22.02 -32.20 -8.75
CA LEU A 371 -21.12 -33.30 -9.11
C LEU A 371 -21.91 -34.53 -9.54
N THR A 372 -21.36 -35.29 -10.48
CA THR A 372 -21.95 -36.57 -10.90
C THR A 372 -21.89 -37.56 -9.74
N PRO A 373 -23.01 -38.21 -9.37
CA PRO A 373 -23.03 -39.22 -8.32
C PRO A 373 -22.24 -40.45 -8.75
N PHE A 374 -21.65 -41.14 -7.79
CA PHE A 374 -21.03 -42.43 -8.05
C PHE A 374 -22.10 -43.44 -8.47
N ARG A 375 -21.77 -44.23 -9.49
CA ARG A 375 -22.62 -45.32 -9.98
C ARG A 375 -22.11 -46.64 -9.45
N ASP A 376 -22.85 -47.70 -9.72
CA ASP A 376 -22.37 -49.07 -9.55
C ASP A 376 -21.03 -49.26 -10.29
N MET A 377 -19.99 -49.63 -9.52
CA MET A 377 -18.62 -49.84 -10.02
C MET A 377 -18.40 -51.24 -10.60
N SER A 378 -19.47 -52.04 -10.72
CA SER A 378 -19.40 -53.39 -11.24
C SER A 378 -19.21 -53.44 -12.77
N PRO A 379 -18.49 -54.46 -13.28
CA PRO A 379 -18.38 -54.72 -14.72
C PRO A 379 -19.75 -54.98 -15.36
N PRO A 380 -19.85 -54.93 -16.70
CA PRO A 380 -21.08 -55.33 -17.39
C PRO A 380 -21.49 -56.76 -17.02
N SER A 381 -22.78 -56.99 -16.77
CA SER A 381 -23.27 -58.36 -16.53
C SER A 381 -23.14 -59.22 -17.80
N GLU A 382 -22.87 -60.50 -17.63
CA GLU A 382 -22.80 -61.45 -18.75
C GLU A 382 -24.05 -61.41 -19.64
N SER A 383 -25.24 -61.34 -19.02
CA SER A 383 -26.51 -61.27 -19.74
C SER A 383 -26.60 -60.05 -20.67
N TYR A 384 -26.12 -58.90 -20.20
CA TYR A 384 -26.05 -57.68 -21.00
C TYR A 384 -25.05 -57.85 -22.15
N VAL A 385 -23.83 -58.31 -21.87
CA VAL A 385 -22.79 -58.51 -22.90
C VAL A 385 -23.29 -59.48 -23.97
N ARG A 386 -23.85 -60.63 -23.57
CA ARG A 386 -24.41 -61.63 -24.49
C ARG A 386 -25.50 -61.03 -25.38
N SER A 387 -26.41 -60.24 -24.81
CA SER A 387 -27.47 -59.57 -25.58
C SER A 387 -26.92 -58.57 -26.61
N GLN A 388 -25.90 -57.80 -26.26
CA GLN A 388 -25.28 -56.80 -27.14
C GLN A 388 -24.43 -57.45 -28.24
N VAL A 389 -23.71 -58.52 -27.92
CA VAL A 389 -22.97 -59.31 -28.91
C VAL A 389 -23.95 -59.98 -29.89
N GLN A 390 -25.04 -60.58 -29.41
CA GLN A 390 -26.06 -61.18 -30.28
C GLN A 390 -26.70 -60.15 -31.20
N ALA A 391 -27.09 -58.99 -30.65
CA ALA A 391 -27.65 -57.90 -31.44
C ALA A 391 -26.66 -57.37 -32.49
N SER A 392 -25.35 -57.40 -32.20
CA SER A 392 -24.31 -57.01 -33.14
C SER A 392 -24.18 -58.02 -34.28
N ILE A 393 -24.17 -59.32 -33.97
CA ILE A 393 -24.18 -60.39 -34.96
C ILE A 393 -25.40 -60.25 -35.89
N ASP A 394 -26.59 -60.05 -35.31
CA ASP A 394 -27.84 -59.89 -36.07
C ASP A 394 -27.88 -58.58 -36.89
N GLY A 395 -27.09 -57.58 -36.49
CA GLY A 395 -27.09 -56.22 -37.02
C GLY A 395 -26.05 -55.95 -38.11
N TRP A 396 -24.92 -56.66 -38.13
CA TRP A 396 -23.79 -56.37 -39.04
C TRP A 396 -24.14 -56.38 -40.53
N TYR A 397 -25.24 -57.03 -40.92
CA TYR A 397 -25.62 -57.20 -42.32
C TYR A 397 -27.08 -56.87 -42.63
N LYS A 398 -27.80 -56.20 -41.71
CA LYS A 398 -29.06 -55.56 -42.13
C LYS A 398 -28.71 -54.43 -43.10
N PRO A 399 -29.22 -54.44 -44.35
CA PRO A 399 -29.05 -53.28 -45.22
C PRO A 399 -29.62 -52.07 -44.50
N ALA A 400 -28.87 -50.96 -44.48
CA ALA A 400 -29.43 -49.68 -44.07
C ALA A 400 -30.56 -49.36 -45.08
N ASN A 401 -31.80 -49.44 -44.61
CA ASN A 401 -32.97 -49.02 -45.38
C ASN A 401 -32.93 -47.52 -45.65
#